data_AF-A0A7W7GUX2-F1
#
_entry.id   AF-A0A7W7GUX2-F1
#
_cell.length_a   1.000
_cell.length_b   1.000
_cell.length_c   1.000
_cell.angle_alpha   90.00
_cell.angle_beta   90.00
_cell.angle_gamma   90.00
#
_symmetry.space_group_name_H-M   'P 1'
#
loop_
_entity.id
_entity.type
_entity.pdbx_description
1 polymer ?
#
loop_
_entity_poly.entity_id
_entity_poly.type
_entity_poly.pdbx_seq_one_letter_code
_entity_poly.pdbx_strand_id
1 'polypeptide(L)'
;MPDQPRKAEAAPDERPEKNEQLEENERPEKNRQLEENERPEKNEQPEENEQPEKAKAKTKPKWVLDVTAEPEDQDDTPAPKGNEGFRFAAFGALLVVVLFAGYGLGRLNNGTSASPPATPAATGSAAPAAVNENMPHTHGAAGSGLTSTAGAAVGGLSLSSDGLTLHPDATSFRAGTKQRLSFTVDAPGGAPVTSYAIVHDKPLHLIVLRRDLTGFQHLHPAMAADGTWSLDLTLAEPGVYRMIADFTALVGGRQIATTLGADLTVAGDYRPVPLPAADRTVTTDGLTVSYAGTPGTQAVQPLLMTVTGGAVEPYLGAYGHLVVVRQGDLAYVHVHPEQQLVDGKVKFWITAPSPGDYRMFFDFQVAGRVHTAAWTLRVG
;
A
#
# COMPACT_ATOMS: atom_id res chain seq x y z
N MET A 1 -54.91 3.81 65.55
CA MET A 1 -53.94 2.72 65.81
C MET A 1 -53.87 1.83 64.58
N PRO A 2 -52.69 1.29 64.27
CA PRO A 2 -52.36 0.67 62.99
C PRO A 2 -52.80 -0.80 62.92
N ASP A 3 -52.55 -1.39 61.75
CA ASP A 3 -52.34 -2.82 61.51
C ASP A 3 -53.61 -3.67 61.30
N GLN A 4 -53.68 -4.36 60.17
CA GLN A 4 -54.04 -5.78 60.08
C GLN A 4 -53.65 -6.33 58.68
N PRO A 5 -52.99 -7.51 58.62
CA PRO A 5 -52.48 -8.14 57.40
C PRO A 5 -53.21 -9.44 56.99
N ARG A 6 -52.77 -10.01 55.85
CA ARG A 6 -52.91 -11.39 55.34
C ARG A 6 -54.31 -11.94 54.99
N LYS A 7 -54.39 -12.51 53.78
CA LYS A 7 -54.70 -13.95 53.57
C LYS A 7 -54.27 -14.42 52.17
N ALA A 8 -53.73 -15.63 52.13
CA ALA A 8 -53.43 -16.43 50.94
C ALA A 8 -54.33 -17.68 50.92
N GLU A 9 -54.24 -18.46 49.84
CA GLU A 9 -54.70 -19.87 49.63
C GLU A 9 -56.16 -20.04 49.12
N ALA A 10 -56.53 -20.88 48.13
CA ALA A 10 -55.89 -21.98 47.39
C ALA A 10 -56.59 -22.26 46.01
N ALA A 11 -56.01 -23.19 45.24
CA ALA A 11 -56.26 -23.75 43.88
C ALA A 11 -57.70 -24.34 43.58
N PRO A 12 -58.05 -25.04 42.46
CA PRO A 12 -57.22 -25.62 41.37
C PRO A 12 -57.82 -25.70 39.91
N ASP A 13 -56.96 -26.15 38.97
CA ASP A 13 -57.13 -27.07 37.82
C ASP A 13 -58.01 -26.80 36.54
N GLU A 14 -57.50 -27.38 35.44
CA GLU A 14 -58.09 -27.84 34.17
C GLU A 14 -58.33 -26.91 32.94
N ARG A 15 -57.78 -27.39 31.80
CA ARG A 15 -58.06 -27.08 30.36
C ARG A 15 -59.55 -27.41 30.02
N PRO A 16 -60.19 -27.06 28.85
CA PRO A 16 -59.68 -27.22 27.46
C PRO A 16 -60.28 -26.37 26.30
N GLU A 17 -59.74 -26.64 25.10
CA GLU A 17 -60.37 -26.75 23.75
C GLU A 17 -61.16 -25.62 23.03
N LYS A 18 -60.71 -25.36 21.78
CA LYS A 18 -61.47 -25.30 20.48
C LYS A 18 -60.45 -24.94 19.38
N ASN A 19 -60.09 -25.71 18.35
CA ASN A 19 -60.71 -26.66 17.41
C ASN A 19 -61.52 -26.02 16.26
N GLU A 20 -60.94 -26.04 15.04
CA GLU A 20 -61.52 -25.96 13.66
C GLU A 20 -60.29 -25.78 12.70
N GLN A 21 -59.74 -26.76 11.96
CA GLN A 21 -60.17 -27.68 10.88
C GLN A 21 -60.45 -27.07 9.49
N LEU A 22 -59.97 -27.81 8.46
CA LEU A 22 -60.19 -27.77 7.00
C LEU A 22 -59.10 -27.01 6.19
N GLU A 23 -58.19 -27.71 5.47
CA GLU A 23 -58.30 -28.22 4.06
C GLU A 23 -58.26 -27.05 3.05
N GLU A 24 -57.56 -27.03 1.91
CA GLU A 24 -56.91 -28.05 1.08
C GLU A 24 -55.99 -27.38 0.03
N ASN A 25 -55.11 -28.21 -0.56
CA ASN A 25 -54.47 -28.18 -1.89
C ASN A 25 -54.68 -27.02 -2.87
N GLU A 26 -53.59 -26.60 -3.54
CA GLU A 26 -53.40 -26.78 -5.00
C GLU A 26 -51.95 -26.42 -5.45
N ARG A 27 -51.33 -27.29 -6.24
CA ARG A 27 -50.22 -27.04 -7.20
C ARG A 27 -50.76 -27.52 -8.57
N PRO A 28 -50.38 -27.00 -9.77
CA PRO A 28 -48.99 -26.98 -10.29
C PRO A 28 -48.72 -25.92 -11.41
N GLU A 29 -47.73 -26.19 -12.30
CA GLU A 29 -47.24 -25.48 -13.53
C GLU A 29 -46.04 -24.53 -13.32
N LYS A 30 -44.78 -24.84 -13.67
CA LYS A 30 -44.13 -25.39 -14.89
C LYS A 30 -44.02 -24.39 -16.05
N ASN A 31 -42.91 -23.65 -16.04
CA ASN A 31 -41.89 -23.52 -17.11
C ASN A 31 -42.32 -23.45 -18.60
N ARG A 32 -41.79 -22.40 -19.27
CA ARG A 32 -40.97 -22.41 -20.51
C ARG A 32 -41.61 -21.76 -21.76
N GLN A 33 -40.71 -21.11 -22.51
CA GLN A 33 -40.73 -20.74 -23.94
C GLN A 33 -41.23 -19.33 -24.30
N LEU A 34 -40.25 -18.46 -24.62
CA LEU A 34 -40.11 -17.89 -25.96
C LEU A 34 -38.60 -17.80 -26.29
N GLU A 35 -38.05 -18.92 -26.79
CA GLU A 35 -36.96 -18.94 -27.76
C GLU A 35 -37.58 -19.58 -29.00
N GLU A 36 -37.75 -18.82 -30.08
CA GLU A 36 -37.50 -19.29 -31.46
C GLU A 36 -37.55 -18.08 -32.41
N ASN A 37 -36.39 -17.71 -32.93
CA ASN A 37 -36.26 -17.51 -34.37
C ASN A 37 -34.88 -18.03 -34.80
N GLU A 38 -34.95 -19.15 -35.50
CA GLU A 38 -33.99 -19.78 -36.41
C GLU A 38 -33.23 -18.74 -37.27
N ARG A 39 -32.05 -18.92 -37.86
CA ARG A 39 -31.03 -19.97 -38.06
C ARG A 39 -29.82 -19.26 -38.73
N PRO A 40 -28.68 -19.94 -38.97
CA PRO A 40 -27.39 -19.29 -39.22
C PRO A 40 -27.14 -18.99 -40.70
N GLU A 41 -26.52 -17.85 -41.01
CA GLU A 41 -25.85 -17.65 -42.29
C GLU A 41 -24.35 -17.89 -42.16
N LYS A 42 -23.97 -18.93 -42.89
CA LYS A 42 -22.64 -19.38 -43.29
C LYS A 42 -22.23 -18.54 -44.50
N ASN A 43 -21.02 -17.97 -44.50
CA ASN A 43 -20.26 -17.67 -45.72
C ASN A 43 -18.80 -17.48 -45.29
N GLU A 44 -17.97 -18.50 -45.46
CA GLU A 44 -17.21 -18.78 -46.70
C GLU A 44 -16.13 -17.72 -46.94
N GLN A 45 -14.91 -18.11 -46.55
CA GLN A 45 -13.66 -17.62 -47.13
C GLN A 45 -13.64 -17.92 -48.64
N PRO A 46 -12.82 -17.19 -49.40
CA PRO A 46 -12.08 -17.79 -50.50
C PRO A 46 -10.61 -17.99 -50.12
N GLU A 47 -10.17 -19.25 -50.24
CA GLU A 47 -8.88 -19.69 -50.81
C GLU A 47 -8.48 -18.77 -52.00
N GLU A 48 -7.23 -18.54 -52.42
CA GLU A 48 -5.92 -19.18 -52.30
C GLU A 48 -4.98 -18.23 -53.10
N ASN A 49 -3.73 -18.01 -52.68
CA ASN A 49 -2.57 -18.38 -53.52
C ASN A 49 -1.21 -18.10 -52.86
N GLU A 50 -0.39 -19.16 -52.89
CA GLU A 50 1.05 -19.20 -53.15
C GLU A 50 2.05 -18.52 -52.19
N GLN A 51 2.72 -19.37 -51.39
CA GLN A 51 4.15 -19.26 -51.08
C GLN A 51 5.00 -19.55 -52.34
N PRO A 52 6.24 -19.05 -52.44
CA PRO A 52 7.41 -19.70 -51.82
C PRO A 52 8.33 -18.63 -51.16
N GLU A 53 9.40 -18.87 -50.39
CA GLU A 53 10.33 -19.99 -50.28
C GLU A 53 11.16 -19.81 -49.00
N LYS A 54 11.86 -20.89 -48.63
CA LYS A 54 12.75 -21.04 -47.47
C LYS A 54 13.96 -20.08 -47.50
N ALA A 55 14.34 -19.57 -46.33
CA ALA A 55 15.76 -19.40 -45.99
C ALA A 55 16.00 -19.51 -44.48
N LYS A 56 16.76 -20.54 -44.11
CA LYS A 56 17.43 -20.68 -42.80
C LYS A 56 18.49 -19.57 -42.67
N ALA A 57 18.70 -19.03 -41.48
CA ALA A 57 19.95 -19.22 -40.72
C ALA A 57 20.02 -18.31 -39.49
N LYS A 58 20.49 -18.94 -38.40
CA LYS A 58 20.94 -18.32 -37.15
C LYS A 58 22.13 -17.39 -37.39
N THR A 59 22.17 -16.27 -36.69
CA THR A 59 23.43 -15.74 -36.12
C THR A 59 23.14 -14.75 -35.00
N LYS A 60 23.70 -15.02 -33.81
CA LYS A 60 23.81 -14.08 -32.69
C LYS A 60 25.00 -13.14 -32.98
N PRO A 61 24.94 -11.83 -32.71
CA PRO A 61 26.14 -11.01 -32.78
C PRO A 61 27.04 -11.31 -31.59
N LYS A 62 28.23 -11.82 -31.90
CA LYS A 62 29.39 -11.92 -31.01
C LYS A 62 30.14 -10.60 -31.13
N TRP A 63 30.20 -9.80 -30.07
CA TRP A 63 31.06 -8.63 -30.02
C TRP A 63 32.51 -9.10 -29.98
N VAL A 64 33.25 -8.88 -31.06
CA VAL A 64 34.71 -9.02 -31.13
C VAL A 64 35.27 -7.61 -31.19
N LEU A 65 36.07 -7.25 -30.20
CA LEU A 65 36.93 -6.07 -30.22
C LEU A 65 38.22 -6.47 -30.93
N ASP A 66 38.38 -6.04 -32.17
CA ASP A 66 39.67 -6.05 -32.85
C ASP A 66 40.52 -4.91 -32.30
N VAL A 67 41.57 -5.27 -31.55
CA VAL A 67 42.65 -4.37 -31.16
C VAL A 67 43.82 -4.67 -32.07
N THR A 68 44.01 -3.86 -33.11
CA THR A 68 45.28 -3.73 -33.82
C THR A 68 45.39 -2.34 -34.45
N ALA A 69 46.21 -1.49 -33.84
CA ALA A 69 46.99 -0.49 -34.54
C ALA A 69 48.32 -0.32 -33.76
N GLU A 70 49.41 -0.66 -34.45
CA GLU A 70 50.81 -0.52 -34.04
C GLU A 70 51.33 0.92 -34.28
N PRO A 71 52.57 1.27 -33.85
CA PRO A 71 52.86 2.52 -33.13
C PRO A 71 53.40 3.66 -34.01
N GLU A 72 53.31 4.88 -33.50
CA GLU A 72 54.21 5.98 -33.90
C GLU A 72 54.95 6.52 -32.67
N ASP A 73 56.19 6.90 -32.94
CA ASP A 73 57.33 7.13 -32.05
C ASP A 73 57.46 8.62 -31.64
N GLN A 74 58.23 8.88 -30.58
CA GLN A 74 58.67 10.19 -30.03
C GLN A 74 57.68 10.90 -29.08
N ASP A 75 58.08 11.39 -27.90
CA ASP A 75 59.35 12.03 -27.54
C ASP A 75 59.66 11.87 -26.03
N ASP A 76 60.95 11.74 -25.73
CA ASP A 76 61.51 11.51 -24.40
C ASP A 76 61.49 12.82 -23.57
N THR A 77 60.79 12.85 -22.44
CA THR A 77 61.08 13.82 -21.37
C THR A 77 60.71 13.22 -20.00
N PRO A 78 61.64 13.12 -19.02
CA PRO A 78 61.31 12.53 -17.73
C PRO A 78 60.58 13.54 -16.83
N ALA A 79 59.33 13.23 -16.48
CA ALA A 79 58.60 13.91 -15.41
C ALA A 79 59.02 13.37 -14.01
N PRO A 80 59.00 14.20 -12.95
CA PRO A 80 59.51 13.85 -11.63
C PRO A 80 58.63 12.78 -10.94
N LYS A 81 59.28 11.78 -10.33
CA LYS A 81 58.62 10.75 -9.51
C LYS A 81 57.99 11.38 -8.26
N GLY A 82 56.68 11.60 -8.30
CA GLY A 82 55.85 12.02 -7.17
C GLY A 82 55.41 10.84 -6.29
N ASN A 83 55.54 11.01 -4.98
CA ASN A 83 55.24 10.06 -3.90
C ASN A 83 53.75 9.68 -3.76
N GLU A 84 53.14 9.04 -4.75
CA GLU A 84 51.73 8.60 -4.63
C GLU A 84 51.57 7.36 -3.74
N GLY A 85 52.55 6.44 -3.75
CA GLY A 85 52.51 5.24 -2.90
C GLY A 85 52.59 5.52 -1.40
N PHE A 86 53.26 6.61 -0.99
CA PHE A 86 53.38 6.97 0.42
C PHE A 86 52.09 7.59 0.99
N ARG A 87 51.29 8.24 0.13
CA ARG A 87 50.05 8.91 0.55
C ARG A 87 48.91 7.91 0.79
N PHE A 88 48.83 6.83 0.01
CA PHE A 88 47.83 5.78 0.25
C PHE A 88 48.13 4.93 1.49
N ALA A 89 49.40 4.64 1.77
CA ALA A 89 49.78 3.91 2.98
C ALA A 89 49.52 4.71 4.28
N ALA A 90 49.74 6.03 4.25
CA ALA A 90 49.47 6.91 5.38
C ALA A 90 47.96 7.05 5.70
N PHE A 91 47.10 7.10 4.67
CA PHE A 91 45.64 7.12 4.86
C PHE A 91 45.10 5.79 5.41
N GLY A 92 45.63 4.66 4.95
CA GLY A 92 45.26 3.34 5.47
C GLY A 92 45.61 3.15 6.95
N ALA A 93 46.81 3.59 7.36
CA ALA A 93 47.24 3.49 8.76
C ALA A 93 46.43 4.40 9.70
N LEU A 94 46.06 5.61 9.26
CA LEU A 94 45.24 6.53 10.05
C LEU A 94 43.81 5.98 10.28
N LEU A 95 43.21 5.35 9.27
CA LEU A 95 41.89 4.73 9.38
C LEU A 95 41.85 3.59 10.40
N VAL A 96 42.89 2.76 10.45
CA VAL A 96 43.01 1.67 11.43
C VAL A 96 43.15 2.23 12.86
N VAL A 97 43.95 3.28 13.07
CA VAL A 97 44.11 3.91 14.39
C VAL A 97 42.80 4.52 14.89
N VAL A 98 42.03 5.20 14.02
CA VAL A 98 40.72 5.76 14.38
C VAL A 98 39.71 4.66 14.72
N LEU A 99 39.70 3.55 13.98
CA LEU A 99 38.79 2.42 14.25
C LEU A 99 39.08 1.76 15.61
N PHE A 100 40.36 1.55 15.95
CA PHE A 100 40.75 0.94 17.22
C PHE A 100 40.58 1.91 18.42
N ALA A 101 40.75 3.21 18.22
CA ALA A 101 40.45 4.21 19.25
C ALA A 101 38.94 4.26 19.59
N GLY A 102 38.07 4.12 18.59
CA GLY A 102 36.61 4.02 18.79
C GLY A 102 36.17 2.73 19.49
N TYR A 103 36.80 1.59 19.17
CA TYR A 103 36.53 0.31 19.83
C TYR A 103 37.01 0.27 21.29
N GLY A 104 38.09 0.98 21.62
CA GLY A 104 38.62 1.09 22.98
C GLY A 104 37.75 1.95 23.91
N LEU A 105 37.17 3.04 23.40
CA LEU A 105 36.31 3.93 24.20
C LEU A 105 34.93 3.31 24.51
N GLY A 106 34.44 2.40 23.67
CA GLY A 106 33.19 1.67 23.88
C GLY A 106 33.23 0.62 25.00
N ARG A 107 34.41 0.25 25.50
CA ARG A 107 34.58 -0.77 26.57
C ARG A 107 34.89 -0.18 27.95
N LEU A 108 34.98 1.15 28.08
CA LEU A 108 35.29 1.84 29.34
C LEU A 108 34.06 2.44 30.05
N ASN A 109 32.84 2.26 29.52
CA ASN A 109 31.61 2.77 30.15
C ASN A 109 30.74 1.69 30.84
N ASN A 110 31.31 0.52 31.12
CA ASN A 110 30.66 -0.50 31.96
C ASN A 110 30.85 -0.14 33.45
N GLY A 111 30.02 0.78 33.93
CA GLY A 111 30.02 1.16 35.34
C GLY A 111 28.76 1.90 35.73
N THR A 112 27.68 1.17 36.00
CA THR A 112 26.79 1.45 37.13
C THR A 112 25.83 0.28 37.31
N SER A 113 26.08 -0.51 38.35
CA SER A 113 25.09 -1.43 38.90
C SER A 113 23.90 -0.63 39.41
N ALA A 114 22.71 -0.88 38.87
CA ALA A 114 21.46 -0.46 39.46
C ALA A 114 20.63 -1.73 39.76
N SER A 115 20.31 -1.91 41.04
CA SER A 115 19.47 -3.01 41.53
C SER A 115 18.09 -3.03 40.88
N PRO A 116 17.47 -4.21 40.69
CA PRO A 116 16.15 -4.32 40.09
C PRO A 116 15.07 -3.80 41.05
N PRO A 117 14.07 -3.03 40.58
CA PRO A 117 12.87 -2.80 41.38
C PRO A 117 11.97 -4.04 41.36
N ALA A 118 11.34 -4.27 42.50
CA ALA A 118 10.46 -5.41 42.77
C ALA A 118 9.23 -5.44 41.86
N THR A 119 8.84 -6.66 41.49
CA THR A 119 7.61 -7.02 40.79
C THR A 119 6.37 -6.74 41.65
N PRO A 120 5.34 -6.03 41.15
CA PRO A 120 3.98 -6.21 41.62
C PRO A 120 3.25 -7.25 40.75
N ALA A 121 2.47 -8.09 41.42
CA ALA A 121 1.67 -9.15 40.86
C ALA A 121 0.63 -8.65 39.84
N ALA A 122 0.33 -9.52 38.87
CA ALA A 122 -0.69 -9.33 37.85
C ALA A 122 -2.09 -9.51 38.43
N THR A 123 -2.94 -8.49 38.29
CA THR A 123 -4.41 -8.61 38.20
C THR A 123 -4.96 -7.39 37.47
N GLY A 124 -5.63 -7.63 36.34
CA GLY A 124 -6.44 -6.63 35.66
C GLY A 124 -6.42 -6.78 34.14
N SER A 125 -7.49 -7.34 33.58
CA SER A 125 -7.76 -7.37 32.14
C SER A 125 -7.57 -5.97 31.52
N ALA A 126 -6.58 -5.84 30.65
CA ALA A 126 -6.46 -4.67 29.81
C ALA A 126 -7.38 -4.84 28.59
N ALA A 127 -8.40 -3.99 28.51
CA ALA A 127 -9.11 -3.72 27.27
C ALA A 127 -8.09 -3.27 26.19
N PRO A 128 -8.35 -3.53 24.90
CA PRO A 128 -7.45 -3.06 23.84
C PRO A 128 -7.30 -1.53 23.95
N ALA A 129 -6.06 -1.06 24.03
CA ALA A 129 -5.77 0.37 23.97
C ALA A 129 -6.27 0.89 22.62
N ALA A 130 -7.33 1.70 22.64
CA ALA A 130 -7.76 2.45 21.47
C ALA A 130 -6.64 3.43 21.12
N VAL A 131 -5.97 3.18 19.99
CA VAL A 131 -4.98 4.08 19.41
C VAL A 131 -5.73 5.16 18.66
N ASN A 132 -5.33 6.43 18.84
CA ASN A 132 -5.77 7.48 17.94
C ASN A 132 -4.93 7.38 16.65
N GLU A 133 -5.44 6.67 15.67
CA GLU A 133 -4.84 6.45 14.34
C GLU A 133 -4.57 7.76 13.57
N ASN A 134 -5.22 8.85 13.98
CA ASN A 134 -5.07 10.18 13.38
C ASN A 134 -3.97 11.02 14.04
N MET A 135 -3.24 10.50 15.06
CA MET A 135 -2.05 11.17 15.55
C MET A 135 -0.92 11.07 14.53
N PRO A 136 -0.18 12.18 14.27
CA PRO A 136 0.99 12.17 13.40
C PRO A 136 1.98 11.12 13.91
N HIS A 137 2.17 10.07 13.13
CA HIS A 137 3.27 9.14 13.29
C HIS A 137 4.08 9.15 12.00
N THR A 138 5.38 8.98 12.13
CA THR A 138 6.31 9.07 11.00
C THR A 138 6.81 7.68 10.66
N HIS A 139 6.82 7.36 9.37
CA HIS A 139 7.49 6.18 8.85
C HIS A 139 8.97 6.53 8.63
N GLY A 140 9.85 5.99 9.47
CA GLY A 140 11.29 5.86 9.23
C GLY A 140 12.19 7.11 9.27
N ALA A 141 12.79 7.39 10.43
CA ALA A 141 14.19 7.82 10.59
C ALA A 141 14.66 7.58 12.04
N ALA A 142 14.54 6.34 12.54
CA ALA A 142 15.10 5.97 13.84
C ALA A 142 16.60 5.63 13.68
N GLY A 143 17.40 6.65 13.44
CA GLY A 143 18.87 6.59 13.41
C GLY A 143 19.46 7.80 14.12
N SER A 144 19.75 7.65 15.41
CA SER A 144 20.62 8.48 16.26
C SER A 144 20.60 10.00 16.06
N GLY A 145 19.80 10.69 16.89
CA GLY A 145 20.26 11.88 17.61
C GLY A 145 20.77 13.09 16.83
N LEU A 146 20.27 13.35 15.62
CA LEU A 146 20.47 14.62 14.93
C LEU A 146 19.11 15.19 14.52
N THR A 147 18.92 16.47 14.80
CA THR A 147 17.71 17.27 14.58
C THR A 147 17.02 16.94 13.25
N SER A 148 15.89 16.23 13.32
CA SER A 148 15.02 15.96 12.18
C SER A 148 14.37 17.27 11.74
N THR A 149 14.83 17.84 10.62
CA THR A 149 13.99 18.71 9.82
C THR A 149 12.76 17.91 9.44
N ALA A 150 11.57 18.34 9.88
CA ALA A 150 10.28 17.70 9.61
C ALA A 150 9.96 17.67 8.10
N GLY A 151 10.64 16.79 7.36
CA GLY A 151 10.30 16.43 6.00
C GLY A 151 9.06 15.55 5.99
N ALA A 152 8.25 15.65 4.93
CA ALA A 152 7.14 14.74 4.73
C ALA A 152 7.65 13.29 4.69
N ALA A 153 7.06 12.40 5.51
CA ALA A 153 7.39 10.99 5.46
C ALA A 153 6.92 10.42 4.10
N VAL A 154 7.87 9.90 3.33
CA VAL A 154 7.60 9.09 2.14
C VAL A 154 7.94 7.65 2.43
N GLY A 155 7.17 6.73 1.85
CA GLY A 155 7.52 5.32 1.93
C GLY A 155 7.02 4.53 0.74
N GLY A 156 6.94 3.22 0.90
CA GLY A 156 6.62 2.30 -0.18
C GLY A 156 7.70 2.19 -1.26
N LEU A 157 8.89 2.77 -1.06
CA LEU A 157 10.04 2.70 -2.00
C LEU A 157 10.99 1.52 -1.75
N SER A 158 10.94 0.92 -0.56
CA SER A 158 11.78 -0.21 -0.18
C SER A 158 10.94 -1.45 0.12
N LEU A 159 11.47 -2.62 -0.20
CA LEU A 159 10.91 -3.90 0.24
C LEU A 159 11.13 -4.16 1.74
N SER A 160 12.12 -3.49 2.35
CA SER A 160 12.41 -3.60 3.79
C SER A 160 12.55 -2.23 4.45
N SER A 161 11.98 -2.09 5.65
CA SER A 161 12.16 -0.94 6.54
C SER A 161 11.94 -1.38 7.98
N ASP A 162 12.62 -0.75 8.93
CA ASP A 162 12.41 -0.98 10.37
C ASP A 162 12.57 -2.45 10.80
N GLY A 163 13.38 -3.20 10.05
CA GLY A 163 13.62 -4.64 10.25
C GLY A 163 12.49 -5.56 9.76
N LEU A 164 11.46 -4.99 9.14
CA LEU A 164 10.39 -5.71 8.46
C LEU A 164 10.73 -5.87 6.98
N THR A 165 10.34 -6.98 6.36
CA THR A 165 10.53 -7.21 4.92
C THR A 165 9.28 -7.76 4.26
N LEU A 166 8.86 -7.16 3.13
CA LEU A 166 7.77 -7.62 2.29
C LEU A 166 8.25 -8.72 1.34
N HIS A 167 7.57 -9.87 1.36
CA HIS A 167 7.89 -11.03 0.53
C HIS A 167 6.70 -11.47 -0.32
N PRO A 168 6.56 -10.97 -1.56
CA PRO A 168 5.57 -11.48 -2.50
C PRO A 168 5.93 -12.88 -2.99
N ASP A 169 4.97 -13.79 -3.00
CA ASP A 169 5.16 -15.17 -3.48
C ASP A 169 5.42 -15.22 -4.99
N ALA A 170 4.75 -14.34 -5.72
CA ALA A 170 4.91 -14.15 -7.15
C ALA A 170 4.81 -12.67 -7.51
N THR A 171 5.68 -12.24 -8.43
CA THR A 171 5.73 -10.86 -8.93
C THR A 171 5.34 -10.74 -10.40
N SER A 172 4.92 -11.84 -11.05
CA SER A 172 4.57 -11.87 -12.47
C SER A 172 3.10 -12.18 -12.70
N PHE A 173 2.44 -11.35 -13.49
CA PHE A 173 1.01 -11.39 -13.77
C PHE A 173 0.73 -11.33 -15.29
N ARG A 174 -0.47 -11.71 -15.68
CA ARG A 174 -1.00 -11.66 -17.04
C ARG A 174 -2.08 -10.58 -17.12
N ALA A 175 -2.01 -9.76 -18.15
CA ALA A 175 -2.96 -8.67 -18.36
C ALA A 175 -4.40 -9.21 -18.43
N GLY A 176 -5.33 -8.51 -17.78
CA GLY A 176 -6.77 -8.78 -17.79
C GLY A 176 -7.20 -10.10 -17.13
N THR A 177 -6.27 -10.83 -16.51
CA THR A 177 -6.57 -12.13 -15.89
C THR A 177 -6.66 -11.98 -14.37
N LYS A 178 -7.74 -12.52 -13.79
CA LYS A 178 -7.89 -12.63 -12.34
C LYS A 178 -6.90 -13.66 -11.80
N GLN A 179 -5.95 -13.23 -10.98
CA GLN A 179 -4.91 -14.07 -10.40
C GLN A 179 -4.78 -13.80 -8.90
N ARG A 180 -4.42 -14.83 -8.14
CA ARG A 180 -4.16 -14.70 -6.71
C ARG A 180 -2.85 -13.93 -6.50
N LEU A 181 -2.91 -12.81 -5.78
CA LEU A 181 -1.73 -12.21 -5.14
C LEU A 181 -1.59 -12.81 -3.74
N SER A 182 -0.39 -13.22 -3.36
CA SER A 182 -0.08 -13.69 -2.00
C SER A 182 1.32 -13.23 -1.59
N PHE A 183 1.46 -12.87 -0.31
CA PHE A 183 2.70 -12.35 0.25
C PHE A 183 2.73 -12.48 1.78
N THR A 184 3.92 -12.45 2.37
CA THR A 184 4.13 -12.29 3.82
C THR A 184 4.85 -10.97 4.11
N VAL A 185 4.79 -10.54 5.37
CA VAL A 185 5.71 -9.55 5.93
C VAL A 185 6.50 -10.24 7.02
N ASP A 186 7.81 -10.30 6.88
CA ASP A 186 8.68 -11.00 7.83
C ASP A 186 9.24 -10.02 8.86
N ALA A 187 9.24 -10.44 10.12
CA ALA A 187 9.82 -9.73 11.25
C ALA A 187 11.35 -9.80 11.25
N PRO A 188 12.05 -9.00 12.10
CA PRO A 188 13.46 -9.23 12.36
C PRO A 188 13.69 -10.68 12.82
N GLY A 189 14.50 -11.43 12.06
CA GLY A 189 14.72 -12.86 12.29
C GLY A 189 13.97 -13.81 11.34
N GLY A 190 13.14 -13.28 10.42
CA GLY A 190 12.57 -14.02 9.30
C GLY A 190 11.26 -14.77 9.58
N ALA A 191 10.66 -14.60 10.76
CA ALA A 191 9.34 -15.16 11.04
C ALA A 191 8.24 -14.26 10.47
N PRO A 192 7.16 -14.80 9.86
CA PRO A 192 6.04 -14.00 9.40
C PRO A 192 5.38 -13.22 10.56
N VAL A 193 5.07 -11.95 10.31
CA VAL A 193 4.26 -11.13 11.21
C VAL A 193 2.80 -11.56 11.09
N THR A 194 2.20 -11.90 12.23
CA THR A 194 0.80 -12.36 12.33
C THR A 194 -0.06 -11.45 13.21
N SER A 195 0.48 -10.31 13.68
CA SER A 195 -0.22 -9.38 14.55
C SER A 195 -0.04 -7.95 14.05
N TYR A 196 -1.17 -7.28 13.79
CA TYR A 196 -1.25 -5.95 13.18
C TYR A 196 -2.30 -5.14 13.93
N ALA A 197 -2.08 -3.84 14.07
CA ALA A 197 -3.13 -2.93 14.50
C ALA A 197 -4.14 -2.76 13.37
N ILE A 198 -5.42 -2.58 13.74
CA ILE A 198 -6.44 -2.13 12.80
C ILE A 198 -6.26 -0.62 12.65
N VAL A 199 -6.17 -0.16 11.40
CA VAL A 199 -6.17 1.26 11.01
C VAL A 199 -7.23 1.43 9.93
N HIS A 200 -8.12 2.41 10.03
CA HIS A 200 -9.23 2.57 9.06
C HIS A 200 -10.03 1.27 8.83
N ASP A 201 -10.42 0.61 9.91
CA ASP A 201 -11.14 -0.68 9.93
C ASP A 201 -10.41 -1.87 9.27
N LYS A 202 -9.15 -1.70 8.86
CA LYS A 202 -8.36 -2.75 8.19
C LYS A 202 -6.99 -2.94 8.82
N PRO A 203 -6.49 -4.17 8.91
CA PRO A 203 -5.14 -4.42 9.41
C PRO A 203 -4.03 -4.06 8.40
N LEU A 204 -4.37 -3.95 7.11
CA LEU A 204 -3.44 -3.63 6.03
C LEU A 204 -4.19 -2.98 4.87
N HIS A 205 -3.63 -1.89 4.33
CA HIS A 205 -4.03 -1.30 3.05
C HIS A 205 -3.00 -1.64 2.00
N LEU A 206 -3.44 -2.16 0.87
CA LEU A 206 -2.60 -2.50 -0.26
C LEU A 206 -2.94 -1.58 -1.42
N ILE A 207 -1.99 -0.74 -1.80
CA ILE A 207 -2.09 0.08 -3.00
C ILE A 207 -1.36 -0.62 -4.14
N VAL A 208 -2.01 -0.74 -5.29
CA VAL A 208 -1.38 -1.24 -6.51
C VAL A 208 -1.60 -0.22 -7.63
N LEU A 209 -0.53 0.22 -8.28
CA LEU A 209 -0.62 1.18 -9.39
C LEU A 209 0.51 1.00 -10.40
N ARG A 210 0.25 1.31 -11.67
CA ARG A 210 1.24 1.20 -12.75
C ARG A 210 2.30 2.29 -12.63
N ARG A 211 3.48 2.08 -13.22
CA ARG A 211 4.62 3.02 -13.16
C ARG A 211 4.33 4.41 -13.72
N ASP A 212 3.32 4.53 -14.58
CA ASP A 212 2.81 5.80 -15.10
C ASP A 212 1.62 6.37 -14.31
N LEU A 213 1.38 5.87 -13.10
CA LEU A 213 0.33 6.30 -12.17
C LEU A 213 -1.10 6.05 -12.68
N THR A 214 -1.27 5.13 -13.63
CA THR A 214 -2.57 4.62 -14.05
C THR A 214 -2.88 3.26 -13.39
N GLY A 215 -4.11 2.77 -13.54
CA GLY A 215 -4.50 1.45 -13.05
C GLY A 215 -4.43 1.31 -11.52
N PHE A 216 -4.68 2.40 -10.79
CA PHE A 216 -4.72 2.43 -9.34
C PHE A 216 -5.80 1.49 -8.78
N GLN A 217 -5.44 0.77 -7.72
CA GLN A 217 -6.33 -0.07 -6.93
C GLN A 217 -5.98 0.11 -5.45
N HIS A 218 -7.00 0.32 -4.62
CA HIS A 218 -6.91 0.35 -3.17
C HIS A 218 -7.61 -0.89 -2.62
N LEU A 219 -6.83 -1.80 -2.04
CA LEU A 219 -7.24 -3.15 -1.75
C LEU A 219 -6.98 -3.51 -0.28
N HIS A 220 -7.76 -4.47 0.23
CA HIS A 220 -7.65 -4.93 1.62
C HIS A 220 -7.55 -6.46 1.62
N PRO A 221 -6.33 -7.04 1.52
CA PRO A 221 -6.16 -8.49 1.54
C PRO A 221 -6.55 -9.08 2.89
N ALA A 222 -6.90 -10.37 2.88
CA ALA A 222 -7.15 -11.12 4.11
C ALA A 222 -5.87 -11.86 4.52
N MET A 223 -5.60 -11.92 5.83
CA MET A 223 -4.47 -12.67 6.37
C MET A 223 -4.93 -14.04 6.88
N ALA A 224 -4.20 -15.09 6.50
CA ALA A 224 -4.33 -16.41 7.09
C ALA A 224 -3.60 -16.49 8.45
N ALA A 225 -3.85 -17.56 9.22
CA ALA A 225 -3.26 -17.72 10.55
C ALA A 225 -1.72 -17.84 10.54
N ASP A 226 -1.12 -18.19 9.41
CA ASP A 226 0.32 -18.30 9.21
C ASP A 226 1.00 -16.97 8.81
N GLY A 227 0.24 -15.88 8.68
CA GLY A 227 0.76 -14.56 8.28
C GLY A 227 0.71 -14.31 6.77
N THR A 228 0.21 -15.25 5.97
CA THR A 228 0.05 -15.06 4.52
C THR A 228 -1.13 -14.14 4.23
N TRP A 229 -0.85 -13.01 3.58
CA TRP A 229 -1.85 -12.11 3.04
C TRP A 229 -2.24 -12.54 1.63
N SER A 230 -3.53 -12.48 1.30
CA SER A 230 -3.97 -12.82 -0.05
C SER A 230 -5.26 -12.15 -0.49
N LEU A 231 -5.36 -11.93 -1.80
CA LEU A 231 -6.58 -11.50 -2.50
C LEU A 231 -6.52 -11.90 -3.97
N ASP A 232 -7.66 -11.89 -4.65
CA ASP A 232 -7.67 -12.01 -6.10
C ASP A 232 -7.46 -10.63 -6.75
N LEU A 233 -6.41 -10.51 -7.55
CA LEU A 233 -5.98 -9.29 -8.22
C LEU A 233 -6.20 -9.42 -9.74
N THR A 234 -6.69 -8.36 -10.37
CA THR A 234 -6.71 -8.26 -11.84
C THR A 234 -5.95 -7.00 -12.25
N LEU A 235 -4.85 -7.17 -12.97
CA LEU A 235 -4.10 -6.07 -13.56
C LEU A 235 -4.46 -5.99 -15.03
N ALA A 236 -5.25 -4.98 -15.41
CA ALA A 236 -5.89 -4.93 -16.72
C ALA A 236 -4.88 -4.81 -17.87
N GLU A 237 -3.83 -4.02 -17.69
CA GLU A 237 -2.92 -3.60 -18.75
C GLU A 237 -1.49 -4.10 -18.52
N PRO A 238 -0.70 -4.31 -19.60
CA PRO A 238 0.74 -4.56 -19.48
C PRO A 238 1.50 -3.41 -18.81
N GLY A 239 2.61 -3.74 -18.15
CA GLY A 239 3.51 -2.77 -17.54
C GLY A 239 4.08 -3.21 -16.21
N VAL A 240 4.92 -2.33 -15.63
CA VAL A 240 5.42 -2.49 -14.27
C VAL A 240 4.46 -1.79 -13.33
N TYR A 241 4.05 -2.49 -12.29
CA TYR A 241 3.21 -2.01 -11.21
C TYR A 241 4.01 -1.96 -9.92
N ARG A 242 3.71 -1.00 -9.06
CA ARG A 242 4.15 -0.98 -7.67
C ARG A 242 3.03 -1.52 -6.81
N MET A 243 3.31 -2.50 -5.96
CA MET A 243 2.48 -2.79 -4.79
C MET A 243 3.08 -2.08 -3.57
N ILE A 244 2.25 -1.46 -2.76
CA ILE A 244 2.63 -0.74 -1.54
C ILE A 244 1.72 -1.23 -0.42
N ALA A 245 2.30 -1.85 0.59
CA ALA A 245 1.60 -2.29 1.79
C ALA A 245 1.80 -1.23 2.89
N ASP A 246 0.70 -0.64 3.34
CA ASP A 246 0.63 0.32 4.45
C ASP A 246 -0.04 -0.36 5.66
N PHE A 247 0.70 -0.46 6.76
CA PHE A 247 0.26 -1.21 7.94
C PHE A 247 1.01 -0.80 9.20
N THR A 248 0.47 -1.22 10.35
CA THR A 248 1.15 -1.13 11.65
C THR A 248 1.34 -2.52 12.24
N ALA A 249 2.58 -3.02 12.25
CA ALA A 249 2.92 -4.33 12.80
C ALA A 249 3.12 -4.27 14.32
N LEU A 250 2.70 -5.33 15.01
CA LEU A 250 2.83 -5.49 16.46
C LEU A 250 3.87 -6.58 16.76
N VAL A 251 5.15 -6.19 16.85
CA VAL A 251 6.28 -7.11 16.95
C VAL A 251 7.11 -6.80 18.19
N GLY A 252 7.38 -7.82 19.01
CA GLY A 252 8.24 -7.69 20.20
C GLY A 252 7.76 -6.65 21.21
N GLY A 253 6.44 -6.46 21.34
CA GLY A 253 5.84 -5.44 22.21
C GLY A 253 5.92 -4.01 21.66
N ARG A 254 6.37 -3.81 20.42
CA ARG A 254 6.44 -2.51 19.74
C ARG A 254 5.41 -2.42 18.63
N GLN A 255 4.91 -1.21 18.41
CA GLN A 255 4.15 -0.87 17.20
C GLN A 255 5.12 -0.29 16.17
N ILE A 256 5.08 -0.83 14.95
CA ILE A 256 5.91 -0.39 13.83
C ILE A 256 4.97 -0.03 12.69
N ALA A 257 4.60 1.24 12.60
CA ALA A 257 3.90 1.78 11.45
C ALA A 257 4.93 1.95 10.31
N THR A 258 4.72 1.32 9.16
CA THR A 258 5.62 1.45 8.00
C THR A 258 4.89 1.21 6.68
N THR A 259 5.51 1.63 5.58
CA THR A 259 5.05 1.33 4.22
C THR A 259 6.14 0.63 3.45
N LEU A 260 5.88 -0.61 3.02
CA LEU A 260 6.80 -1.43 2.24
C LEU A 260 6.29 -1.55 0.81
N GLY A 261 7.19 -1.67 -0.16
CA GLY A 261 6.78 -1.81 -1.55
C GLY A 261 7.66 -2.75 -2.36
N ALA A 262 7.03 -3.40 -3.33
CA ALA A 262 7.64 -4.30 -4.28
C ALA A 262 7.08 -4.03 -5.67
N ASP A 263 7.82 -4.44 -6.70
CA ASP A 263 7.36 -4.32 -8.07
C ASP A 263 6.68 -5.61 -8.54
N LEU A 264 5.56 -5.45 -9.23
CA LEU A 264 4.86 -6.49 -9.96
C LEU A 264 5.03 -6.22 -11.46
N THR A 265 5.14 -7.27 -12.27
CA THR A 265 5.32 -7.18 -13.71
C THR A 265 4.16 -7.85 -14.42
N VAL A 266 3.51 -7.12 -15.33
CA VAL A 266 2.49 -7.65 -16.24
C VAL A 266 3.09 -7.70 -17.64
N ALA A 267 3.25 -8.90 -18.19
CA ALA A 267 3.84 -9.09 -19.51
C ALA A 267 2.95 -8.52 -20.63
N GLY A 268 3.55 -7.86 -21.62
CA GLY A 268 2.88 -7.34 -22.82
C GLY A 268 3.52 -6.06 -23.35
N ASP A 269 2.88 -5.41 -24.34
CA ASP A 269 3.33 -4.14 -24.92
C ASP A 269 2.99 -2.99 -23.97
N TYR A 270 3.94 -2.61 -23.12
CA TYR A 270 3.78 -1.48 -22.20
C TYR A 270 4.00 -0.16 -22.92
N ARG A 271 2.92 0.64 -23.02
CA ARG A 271 2.95 2.01 -23.52
C ARG A 271 2.62 2.98 -22.38
N PRO A 272 3.62 3.70 -21.81
CA PRO A 272 3.39 4.65 -20.74
C PRO A 272 2.39 5.74 -21.15
N VAL A 273 1.45 6.05 -20.26
CA VAL A 273 0.48 7.14 -20.42
C VAL A 273 0.97 8.37 -19.67
N PRO A 274 1.08 9.55 -20.31
CA PRO A 274 1.47 10.76 -19.60
C PRO A 274 0.41 11.16 -18.56
N LEU A 275 0.85 11.81 -17.47
CA LEU A 275 -0.10 12.36 -16.51
C LEU A 275 -1.04 13.37 -17.18
N PRO A 276 -2.34 13.38 -16.83
CA PRO A 276 -3.21 14.48 -17.17
C PRO A 276 -2.65 15.81 -16.64
N ALA A 277 -3.04 16.92 -17.28
CA ALA A 277 -2.71 18.25 -16.75
C ALA A 277 -3.22 18.41 -15.32
N ALA A 278 -2.53 19.24 -14.53
CA ALA A 278 -2.99 19.54 -13.18
C ALA A 278 -4.34 20.25 -13.23
N ASP A 279 -5.27 19.77 -12.42
CA ASP A 279 -6.64 20.30 -12.31
C ASP A 279 -7.07 20.20 -10.84
N ARG A 280 -7.95 21.11 -10.43
CA ARG A 280 -8.55 21.14 -9.09
C ARG A 280 -9.93 20.51 -9.03
N THR A 281 -10.50 20.18 -10.17
CA THR A 281 -11.83 19.57 -10.28
C THR A 281 -11.77 18.37 -11.22
N VAL A 282 -12.49 17.31 -10.89
CA VAL A 282 -12.70 16.15 -11.78
C VAL A 282 -14.14 15.68 -11.65
N THR A 283 -14.65 15.03 -12.69
CA THR A 283 -15.92 14.30 -12.64
C THR A 283 -15.63 12.80 -12.68
N THR A 284 -16.22 12.05 -11.75
CA THR A 284 -16.15 10.59 -11.72
C THR A 284 -17.52 10.04 -11.38
N ASP A 285 -18.00 9.05 -12.15
CA ASP A 285 -19.32 8.41 -11.95
C ASP A 285 -20.49 9.40 -11.79
N GLY A 286 -20.44 10.54 -12.48
CA GLY A 286 -21.46 11.59 -12.39
C GLY A 286 -21.35 12.52 -11.15
N LEU A 287 -20.38 12.28 -10.28
CA LEU A 287 -20.05 13.14 -9.13
C LEU A 287 -18.95 14.12 -9.51
N THR A 288 -19.10 15.39 -9.12
CA THR A 288 -18.03 16.39 -9.30
C THR A 288 -17.25 16.51 -8.00
N VAL A 289 -15.95 16.26 -8.07
CA VAL A 289 -15.06 16.32 -6.91
C VAL A 289 -14.01 17.39 -7.14
N SER A 290 -13.87 18.30 -6.18
CA SER A 290 -12.86 19.34 -6.21
C SER A 290 -12.05 19.40 -4.92
N TYR A 291 -10.87 20.00 -4.98
CA TYR A 291 -10.07 20.26 -3.80
C TYR A 291 -9.68 21.73 -3.66
N ALA A 292 -9.60 22.20 -2.41
CA ALA A 292 -9.06 23.49 -2.04
C ALA A 292 -7.82 23.32 -1.14
N GLY A 293 -6.80 24.12 -1.40
CA GLY A 293 -5.50 24.05 -0.72
C GLY A 293 -4.34 24.16 -1.71
N THR A 294 -3.16 24.46 -1.20
CA THR A 294 -1.91 24.54 -1.96
C THR A 294 -0.80 23.86 -1.16
N PRO A 295 -0.76 22.51 -1.15
CA PRO A 295 0.31 21.79 -0.47
C PRO A 295 1.67 22.25 -0.98
N GLY A 296 2.57 22.53 -0.05
CA GLY A 296 3.94 22.91 -0.33
C GLY A 296 4.92 21.95 0.34
N THR A 297 6.21 22.24 0.23
CA THR A 297 7.27 21.38 0.78
C THR A 297 7.74 21.78 2.17
N GLN A 298 7.32 22.95 2.64
CA GLN A 298 7.90 23.60 3.83
C GLN A 298 7.14 23.28 5.12
N ALA A 299 5.84 23.00 5.02
CA ALA A 299 4.97 22.80 6.16
C ALA A 299 3.74 21.99 5.78
N VAL A 300 3.15 21.32 6.78
CA VAL A 300 1.88 20.62 6.66
C VAL A 300 0.78 21.63 6.39
N GLN A 301 0.03 21.42 5.31
CA GLN A 301 -1.07 22.27 4.88
C GLN A 301 -2.36 21.46 4.77
N PRO A 302 -3.53 22.10 5.02
CA PRO A 302 -4.80 21.45 4.83
C PRO A 302 -5.14 21.32 3.34
N LEU A 303 -5.77 20.20 2.98
CA LEU A 303 -6.37 19.94 1.68
C LEU A 303 -7.83 19.55 1.90
N LEU A 304 -8.76 20.34 1.36
CA LEU A 304 -10.20 20.16 1.57
C LEU A 304 -10.85 19.59 0.32
N MET A 305 -11.38 18.38 0.41
CA MET A 305 -12.13 17.73 -0.67
C MET A 305 -13.61 18.07 -0.56
N THR A 306 -14.21 18.46 -1.68
CA THR A 306 -15.64 18.72 -1.81
C THR A 306 -16.23 17.77 -2.85
N VAL A 307 -17.29 17.05 -2.49
CA VAL A 307 -18.05 16.19 -3.40
C VAL A 307 -19.40 16.85 -3.66
N THR A 308 -19.74 17.05 -4.93
CA THR A 308 -21.03 17.58 -5.38
C THR A 308 -21.76 16.51 -6.17
N GLY A 309 -23.06 16.37 -5.90
CA GLY A 309 -23.92 15.33 -6.49
C GLY A 309 -24.36 14.23 -5.52
N GLY A 310 -23.90 14.28 -4.26
CA GLY A 310 -24.34 13.40 -3.18
C GLY A 310 -23.66 13.73 -1.85
N ALA A 311 -24.20 13.21 -0.75
CA ALA A 311 -23.60 13.33 0.57
C ALA A 311 -22.54 12.24 0.79
N VAL A 312 -21.39 12.62 1.31
CA VAL A 312 -20.31 11.68 1.61
C VAL A 312 -20.63 10.91 2.89
N GLU A 313 -20.50 9.60 2.81
CA GLU A 313 -20.74 8.65 3.91
C GLU A 313 -19.42 8.17 4.50
N PRO A 314 -19.39 7.83 5.81
CA PRO A 314 -18.26 7.10 6.38
C PRO A 314 -18.05 5.77 5.66
N TYR A 315 -16.79 5.49 5.34
CA TYR A 315 -16.29 4.26 4.74
C TYR A 315 -14.96 3.95 5.41
N LEU A 316 -14.72 2.70 5.85
CA LEU A 316 -13.46 2.28 6.49
C LEU A 316 -12.98 3.27 7.57
N GLY A 317 -13.85 3.58 8.54
CA GLY A 317 -13.54 4.46 9.67
C GLY A 317 -13.35 5.96 9.35
N ALA A 318 -13.52 6.42 8.11
CA ALA A 318 -13.34 7.83 7.73
C ALA A 318 -14.34 8.29 6.67
N TYR A 319 -14.47 9.60 6.41
CA TYR A 319 -15.28 10.10 5.29
C TYR A 319 -14.57 10.02 3.93
N GLY A 320 -13.32 9.56 3.90
CA GLY A 320 -12.61 9.24 2.68
C GLY A 320 -11.12 9.02 2.91
N HIS A 321 -10.48 8.41 1.93
CA HIS A 321 -9.06 8.04 1.95
C HIS A 321 -8.37 8.73 0.81
N LEU A 322 -7.25 9.38 1.09
CA LEU A 322 -6.44 10.02 0.08
C LEU A 322 -5.13 9.25 -0.04
N VAL A 323 -4.78 8.86 -1.26
CA VAL A 323 -3.47 8.32 -1.59
C VAL A 323 -2.77 9.31 -2.50
N VAL A 324 -1.59 9.77 -2.12
CA VAL A 324 -0.81 10.70 -2.92
C VAL A 324 0.53 10.06 -3.27
N VAL A 325 0.81 9.95 -4.57
CA VAL A 325 2.00 9.27 -5.07
C VAL A 325 2.81 10.18 -5.97
N ARG A 326 4.11 10.28 -5.71
CA ARG A 326 5.02 11.10 -6.51
C ARG A 326 5.29 10.48 -7.88
N GLN A 327 5.23 11.29 -8.93
CA GLN A 327 5.64 10.87 -10.27
C GLN A 327 7.15 10.58 -10.30
N GLY A 328 7.51 9.53 -11.04
CA GLY A 328 8.90 9.13 -11.20
C GLY A 328 9.17 7.91 -10.36
N ASP A 329 9.33 8.08 -9.04
CA ASP A 329 9.73 6.99 -8.13
C ASP A 329 8.58 6.24 -7.47
N LEU A 330 7.36 6.77 -7.55
CA LEU A 330 6.16 6.25 -6.89
C LEU A 330 6.24 6.29 -5.36
N ALA A 331 6.94 7.31 -4.83
CA ALA A 331 6.97 7.55 -3.39
C ALA A 331 5.54 7.80 -2.87
N TYR A 332 5.09 6.95 -1.95
CA TYR A 332 3.81 7.10 -1.26
C TYR A 332 3.93 8.16 -0.19
N VAL A 333 3.10 9.19 -0.28
CA VAL A 333 3.02 10.28 0.69
C VAL A 333 1.93 9.93 1.70
N HIS A 334 2.32 9.75 2.95
CA HIS A 334 1.37 9.51 4.03
C HIS A 334 0.53 10.76 4.28
N VAL A 335 -0.79 10.60 4.38
CA VAL A 335 -1.74 11.69 4.60
C VAL A 335 -2.74 11.30 5.69
N HIS A 336 -3.12 12.27 6.50
CA HIS A 336 -4.06 12.05 7.61
C HIS A 336 -5.41 12.67 7.28
N PRO A 337 -6.52 11.91 7.30
CA PRO A 337 -7.86 12.47 7.29
C PRO A 337 -8.23 13.02 8.67
N GLU A 338 -9.05 14.06 8.70
CA GLU A 338 -9.90 14.37 9.85
C GLU A 338 -11.05 13.36 9.91
N GLN A 339 -11.43 12.95 11.13
CA GLN A 339 -12.52 11.98 11.33
C GLN A 339 -13.90 12.55 11.01
N GLN A 340 -14.05 13.87 11.11
CA GLN A 340 -15.32 14.56 10.88
C GLN A 340 -15.19 15.48 9.67
N LEU A 341 -16.31 15.69 9.00
CA LEU A 341 -16.41 16.69 7.95
C LEU A 341 -16.22 18.09 8.54
N VAL A 342 -15.54 18.95 7.80
CA VAL A 342 -15.39 20.38 8.09
C VAL A 342 -16.22 21.14 7.07
N ASP A 343 -17.34 21.73 7.49
CA ASP A 343 -18.30 22.42 6.60
C ASP A 343 -18.74 21.52 5.41
N GLY A 344 -18.97 20.23 5.69
CA GLY A 344 -19.35 19.23 4.67
C GLY A 344 -18.19 18.73 3.79
N LYS A 345 -16.94 19.11 4.09
CA LYS A 345 -15.75 18.74 3.31
C LYS A 345 -14.90 17.72 4.05
N VAL A 346 -14.28 16.82 3.31
CA VAL A 346 -13.27 15.89 3.87
C VAL A 346 -11.94 16.62 3.92
N LYS A 347 -11.35 16.73 5.11
CA LYS A 347 -10.10 17.46 5.31
C LYS A 347 -8.95 16.49 5.49
N PHE A 348 -7.87 16.72 4.74
CA PHE A 348 -6.61 16.04 4.87
C PHE A 348 -5.50 17.01 5.27
N TRP A 349 -4.45 16.48 5.90
CA TRP A 349 -3.22 17.20 6.17
C TRP A 349 -2.08 16.60 5.36
N ILE A 350 -1.37 17.44 4.60
CA ILE A 350 -0.32 17.00 3.69
C ILE A 350 0.83 18.01 3.60
N THR A 351 2.06 17.50 3.59
CA THR A 351 3.26 18.21 3.11
C THR A 351 3.82 17.39 1.95
N ALA A 352 4.24 18.05 0.88
CA ALA A 352 4.96 17.35 -0.19
C ALA A 352 6.44 17.16 0.20
N PRO A 353 7.04 15.99 -0.05
CA PRO A 353 8.46 15.76 0.29
C PRO A 353 9.42 16.58 -0.59
N SER A 354 8.98 16.99 -1.79
CA SER A 354 9.76 17.76 -2.75
C SER A 354 8.85 18.50 -3.73
N PRO A 355 9.36 19.49 -4.47
CA PRO A 355 8.68 19.97 -5.68
C PRO A 355 8.51 18.82 -6.69
N GLY A 356 7.53 18.94 -7.56
CA GLY A 356 7.25 17.95 -8.61
C GLY A 356 5.78 17.68 -8.84
N ASP A 357 5.52 16.70 -9.70
CA ASP A 357 4.18 16.19 -10.00
C ASP A 357 3.84 15.00 -9.11
N TYR A 358 2.61 14.97 -8.65
CA TYR A 358 2.02 13.91 -7.84
C TYR A 358 0.68 13.51 -8.43
N ARG A 359 0.30 12.25 -8.29
CA ARG A 359 -1.06 11.79 -8.55
C ARG A 359 -1.76 11.54 -7.22
N MET A 360 -2.90 12.19 -7.04
CA MET A 360 -3.78 12.02 -5.90
C MET A 360 -4.94 11.12 -6.31
N PHE A 361 -5.30 10.17 -5.44
CA PHE A 361 -6.46 9.28 -5.58
C PHE A 361 -7.28 9.40 -4.30
N PHE A 362 -8.51 9.89 -4.42
CA PHE A 362 -9.42 10.09 -3.31
C PHE A 362 -10.56 9.08 -3.41
N ASP A 363 -10.59 8.14 -2.49
CA ASP A 363 -11.66 7.19 -2.31
C ASP A 363 -12.70 7.74 -1.33
N PHE A 364 -13.97 7.68 -1.71
CA PHE A 364 -15.08 8.17 -0.91
C PHE A 364 -16.36 7.41 -1.22
N GLN A 365 -17.30 7.40 -0.28
CA GLN A 365 -18.57 6.68 -0.44
C GLN A 365 -19.74 7.65 -0.57
N VAL A 366 -20.62 7.39 -1.54
CA VAL A 366 -21.90 8.08 -1.74
C VAL A 366 -22.96 7.03 -2.07
N ALA A 367 -24.10 7.08 -1.39
CA ALA A 367 -25.23 6.17 -1.61
C ALA A 367 -24.81 4.68 -1.54
N GLY A 368 -23.97 4.32 -0.57
CA GLY A 368 -23.49 2.95 -0.39
C GLY A 368 -22.46 2.47 -1.42
N ARG A 369 -22.00 3.32 -2.34
CA ARG A 369 -21.02 2.97 -3.38
C ARG A 369 -19.72 3.74 -3.20
N VAL A 370 -18.59 3.03 -3.31
CA VAL A 370 -17.25 3.63 -3.28
C VAL A 370 -16.90 4.16 -4.67
N HIS A 371 -16.34 5.36 -4.69
CA HIS A 371 -15.88 6.08 -5.87
C HIS A 371 -14.43 6.52 -5.68
N THR A 372 -13.67 6.62 -6.77
CA THR A 372 -12.30 7.12 -6.76
C THR A 372 -12.18 8.32 -7.69
N ALA A 373 -11.86 9.49 -7.14
CA ALA A 373 -11.49 10.67 -7.92
C ALA A 373 -9.96 10.77 -8.01
N ALA A 374 -9.42 11.21 -9.16
CA ALA A 374 -7.97 11.29 -9.32
C ALA A 374 -7.50 12.53 -10.10
N TRP A 375 -6.49 13.22 -9.56
CA TRP A 375 -5.94 14.47 -10.11
C TRP A 375 -4.42 14.47 -10.13
N THR A 376 -3.86 15.24 -11.06
CA THR A 376 -2.45 15.59 -11.03
C THR A 376 -2.29 16.83 -10.17
N LEU A 377 -1.48 16.74 -9.12
CA LEU A 377 -1.10 17.84 -8.26
C LEU A 377 0.32 18.30 -8.62
N ARG A 378 0.46 19.58 -8.97
CA ARG A 378 1.74 20.25 -9.17
C ARG A 378 2.17 20.94 -7.88
N VAL A 379 3.34 20.57 -7.35
CA VAL A 379 3.98 21.26 -6.22
C VAL A 379 5.20 22.01 -6.74
N GLY A 380 5.24 23.31 -6.45
CA GLY A 380 6.30 24.24 -6.88
C GLY A 380 7.45 24.39 -5.90
#